data_AF-A0A9W8M4W7-F1
#
_entry.id   AF-A0A9W8M4W7-F1
#
_cell.length_a   1.000
_cell.length_b   1.000
_cell.length_c   1.000
_cell.angle_alpha   90.00
_cell.angle_beta   90.00
_cell.angle_gamma   90.00
#
_symmetry.space_group_name_H-M   'P 1'
#
loop_
_entity.id
_entity.type
_entity.pdbx_description
1 polymer ?
#
loop_
_entity_poly.entity_id
_entity_poly.type
_entity_poly.pdbx_seq_one_letter_code
_entity_poly.pdbx_strand_id
1 'polypeptide(L)'
;MDCEVPANTTSTNISAIASQIEALCDNVERIAAAIVNGTNNQPLPSGLDSPQDILHTVASTFVDLRVLNRQLHEDKATLNASVGDLKRKTDDLALELENKQREVLYIQKEIDTTQRQETIYQTIDLIPEQEFLETAPDDFKQDITTPHKLMLSRLRYEIKQRDLQIEANKQAKATRDKLRQAKRKRIEKLEKIDGHLQGYIKTMTLLGRSFGIASDHSKDSEEGTKGTAEDGEEPKEPKRVRVIRGESSSRMGSPRI
;
A
#
# COMPACT_ATOMS: atom_id res chain seq x y z
N MET A 1 8.39 31.83 -20.75
CA MET A 1 9.51 32.79 -20.57
C MET A 1 10.71 32.12 -21.18
N ASP A 2 10.69 32.14 -22.50
CA ASP A 2 11.48 31.31 -23.36
C ASP A 2 12.74 32.09 -23.71
N CYS A 3 13.81 31.83 -22.97
CA CYS A 3 15.15 32.25 -23.40
C CYS A 3 15.63 31.29 -24.48
N GLU A 4 15.02 31.34 -25.66
CA GLU A 4 15.67 30.87 -26.88
C GLU A 4 16.81 31.85 -27.18
N VAL A 5 18.01 31.54 -26.67
CA VAL A 5 19.22 32.09 -27.26
C VAL A 5 19.40 31.35 -28.58
N PRO A 6 19.26 32.00 -29.75
CA PRO A 6 19.34 31.30 -31.02
C PRO A 6 20.79 30.84 -31.18
N ALA A 7 21.03 29.54 -31.08
CA ALA A 7 22.34 28.90 -31.23
C ALA A 7 23.04 29.29 -32.54
N ASN A 8 22.27 29.71 -33.55
CA ASN A 8 22.79 30.21 -34.82
C ASN A 8 23.52 31.56 -34.68
N THR A 9 23.13 32.44 -33.76
CA THR A 9 23.69 33.80 -33.65
C THR A 9 25.07 33.80 -32.99
N THR A 10 25.28 32.94 -31.98
CA THR A 10 26.58 32.81 -31.31
C THR A 10 27.61 32.11 -32.21
N SER A 11 27.19 31.08 -32.96
CA SER A 11 28.05 30.41 -33.93
C SER A 11 28.48 31.35 -35.08
N THR A 12 27.57 32.18 -35.60
CA THR A 12 27.92 33.20 -36.60
C THR A 12 28.86 34.27 -36.03
N ASN A 13 28.64 34.72 -34.79
CA ASN A 13 29.50 35.72 -34.15
C ASN A 13 30.92 35.21 -33.90
N ILE A 14 31.07 33.96 -33.43
CA ILE A 14 32.39 33.34 -33.23
C ILE A 14 33.10 33.17 -34.58
N SER A 15 32.39 32.75 -35.63
CA SER A 15 32.98 32.63 -36.98
C SER A 15 33.39 33.99 -37.57
N ALA A 16 32.63 35.04 -37.29
CA ALA A 16 32.94 36.41 -37.72
C ALA A 16 34.17 36.97 -36.98
N ILE A 17 34.25 36.77 -35.66
CA ILE A 17 35.42 37.14 -34.85
C ILE A 17 36.67 36.36 -35.32
N ALA A 18 36.53 35.07 -35.60
CA ALA A 18 37.64 34.25 -36.11
C ALA A 18 38.16 34.78 -37.46
N SER A 19 37.25 35.06 -38.41
CA SER A 19 37.61 35.66 -39.70
C SER A 19 38.26 37.05 -39.56
N GLN A 20 37.83 37.84 -38.57
CA GLN A 20 38.43 39.15 -38.28
C GLN A 20 39.83 39.02 -37.67
N ILE A 21 40.07 38.05 -36.78
CA ILE A 21 41.41 37.74 -36.25
C ILE A 21 42.33 37.29 -37.39
N GLU A 22 41.87 36.39 -38.25
CA GLU A 22 42.63 35.92 -39.42
C GLU A 22 43.02 37.09 -40.33
N ALA A 23 42.07 37.97 -40.67
CA ALA A 23 42.35 39.15 -41.50
C ALA A 23 43.36 40.12 -40.87
N LEU A 24 43.32 40.32 -39.54
CA LEU A 24 44.29 41.14 -38.82
C LEU A 24 45.68 40.49 -38.78
N CYS A 25 45.75 39.18 -38.56
CA CYS A 25 46.99 38.41 -38.61
C CYS A 25 47.63 38.44 -40.02
N ASP A 26 46.83 38.24 -41.07
CA ASP A 26 47.27 38.34 -42.47
C ASP A 26 47.81 39.74 -42.80
N ASN A 27 47.22 40.79 -42.21
CA ASN A 27 47.69 42.17 -42.38
C ASN A 27 49.04 42.38 -41.67
N VAL A 28 49.19 41.88 -40.45
CA VAL A 28 50.47 41.91 -39.72
C VAL A 28 51.55 41.13 -40.47
N GLU A 29 51.23 39.96 -41.03
CA GLU A 29 52.15 39.16 -41.84
C GLU A 29 52.56 39.88 -43.13
N ARG A 30 51.60 40.51 -43.83
CA ARG A 30 51.88 41.36 -45.01
C ARG A 30 52.81 42.52 -44.68
N ILE A 31 52.57 43.23 -43.58
CA ILE A 31 53.42 44.34 -43.14
C ILE A 31 54.81 43.83 -42.74
N ALA A 32 54.90 42.72 -42.00
CA ALA A 32 56.16 42.10 -41.63
C ALA A 32 56.97 41.65 -42.86
N ALA A 33 56.32 41.02 -43.84
CA ALA A 33 56.93 40.65 -45.11
C ALA A 33 57.40 41.88 -45.91
N ALA A 34 56.63 42.98 -45.90
CA ALA A 34 57.03 44.23 -46.55
C ALA A 34 58.25 44.89 -45.87
N ILE A 35 58.36 44.82 -44.55
CA ILE A 35 59.53 45.32 -43.80
C ILE A 35 60.78 44.49 -44.12
N VAL A 36 60.64 43.15 -44.18
CA VAL A 36 61.76 42.24 -44.50
C VAL A 36 62.18 42.39 -45.97
N ASN A 37 61.24 42.47 -46.90
CA ASN A 37 61.50 42.57 -48.34
C ASN A 37 61.86 43.99 -48.80
N GLY A 38 61.53 45.03 -48.03
CA GLY A 38 61.99 46.41 -48.25
C GLY A 38 63.50 46.61 -48.14
N THR A 39 64.25 45.57 -47.72
CA THR A 39 65.72 45.52 -47.83
C THR A 39 66.22 45.13 -49.24
N ASN A 40 65.32 44.66 -50.12
CA ASN A 40 65.60 44.25 -51.50
C ASN A 40 64.56 44.85 -52.48
N ASN A 41 64.72 46.14 -52.82
CA ASN A 41 64.17 46.82 -54.02
C ASN A 41 62.82 46.30 -54.60
N GLN A 42 61.75 46.29 -53.80
CA GLN A 42 60.36 46.27 -54.29
C GLN A 42 59.57 47.44 -53.69
N PRO A 43 58.56 48.01 -54.39
CA PRO A 43 57.84 49.17 -53.90
C PRO A 43 56.95 48.77 -52.71
N LEU A 44 56.99 49.59 -51.66
CA LEU A 44 56.10 49.46 -50.50
C LEU A 44 54.63 49.55 -50.93
N PRO A 45 53.70 48.90 -50.22
CA PRO A 45 52.27 49.08 -50.43
C PRO A 45 51.90 50.58 -50.28
N SER A 46 51.07 51.07 -51.19
CA SER A 46 50.79 52.49 -51.40
C SER A 46 50.34 53.20 -50.11
N GLY A 47 51.13 54.18 -49.65
CA GLY A 47 50.81 55.06 -48.51
C GLY A 47 51.63 54.88 -47.24
N LEU A 48 52.69 54.06 -47.25
CA LEU A 48 53.63 53.92 -46.12
C LEU A 48 55.01 54.47 -46.51
N ASP A 49 55.11 55.79 -46.61
CA ASP A 49 56.33 56.46 -47.08
C ASP A 49 57.35 56.71 -45.94
N SER A 50 56.93 56.58 -44.67
CA SER A 50 57.75 56.78 -43.47
C SER A 50 57.79 55.55 -42.56
N PRO A 51 58.94 55.23 -41.92
CA PRO A 51 59.03 54.17 -40.91
C PRO A 51 58.07 54.40 -39.72
N GLN A 52 57.65 55.64 -39.47
CA GLN A 52 56.67 55.96 -38.43
C GLN A 52 55.26 55.48 -38.78
N ASP A 53 54.86 55.54 -40.06
CA ASP A 53 53.53 55.12 -40.51
C ASP A 53 53.36 53.60 -40.43
N ILE A 54 54.45 52.87 -40.68
CA ILE A 54 54.51 51.41 -40.51
C ILE A 54 54.31 51.04 -39.04
N LEU A 55 55.03 51.70 -38.13
CA LEU A 55 54.89 51.47 -36.69
C LEU A 55 53.49 51.82 -36.19
N HIS A 56 52.90 52.91 -36.65
CA HIS A 56 51.54 53.31 -36.30
C HIS A 56 50.50 52.29 -36.77
N THR A 57 50.64 51.79 -38.01
CA THR A 57 49.73 50.78 -38.57
C THR A 57 49.83 49.45 -37.82
N VAL A 58 51.05 48.98 -37.54
CA VAL A 58 51.28 47.77 -36.73
C VAL A 58 50.73 47.95 -35.32
N ALA A 59 51.02 49.08 -34.65
CA ALA A 59 50.49 49.36 -33.32
C ALA A 59 48.95 49.38 -33.29
N SER A 60 48.31 49.97 -34.30
CA SER A 60 46.85 49.96 -34.46
C SER A 60 46.31 48.54 -34.57
N THR A 61 46.88 47.71 -35.46
CA THR A 61 46.43 46.31 -35.62
C THR A 61 46.58 45.48 -34.34
N PHE A 62 47.64 45.71 -33.55
CA PHE A 62 47.80 45.05 -32.25
C PHE A 62 46.81 45.54 -31.18
N VAL A 63 46.42 46.82 -31.22
CA VAL A 63 45.34 47.33 -30.36
C VAL A 63 44.03 46.65 -30.72
N ASP A 64 43.71 46.53 -32.01
CA ASP A 64 42.49 45.86 -32.48
C ASP A 64 42.46 44.39 -32.06
N LEU A 65 43.58 43.66 -32.20
CA LEU A 65 43.70 42.28 -31.71
C LEU A 65 43.50 42.16 -30.19
N ARG A 66 44.03 43.10 -29.40
CA ARG A 66 43.85 43.11 -27.94
C ARG A 66 42.40 43.36 -27.55
N VAL A 67 41.73 44.28 -28.24
CA VAL A 67 40.30 44.56 -28.03
C VAL A 67 39.47 43.33 -28.33
N LEU A 68 39.73 42.67 -29.46
CA LEU A 68 39.00 41.48 -29.88
C LEU A 68 39.22 40.29 -28.94
N ASN A 69 40.45 40.13 -28.43
CA ASN A 69 40.77 39.09 -27.45
C ASN A 69 40.07 39.33 -26.11
N ARG A 70 40.02 40.59 -25.64
CA ARG A 70 39.24 40.96 -24.46
C ARG A 70 37.75 40.67 -24.65
N GLN A 71 37.18 41.03 -25.81
CA GLN A 71 35.79 40.74 -26.14
C GLN A 71 35.50 39.24 -26.08
N LEU A 72 36.37 38.41 -26.65
CA LEU A 72 36.24 36.95 -26.61
C LEU A 72 36.23 36.39 -25.18
N HIS A 73 37.08 36.93 -24.30
CA HIS A 73 37.11 36.53 -22.90
C HIS A 73 35.82 36.92 -22.15
N GLU A 74 35.28 38.10 -22.42
CA GLU A 74 34.00 38.57 -21.86
C GLU A 74 32.83 37.72 -22.38
N ASP A 75 32.78 37.44 -23.68
CA ASP A 75 31.77 36.57 -24.31
C ASP A 75 31.83 35.14 -23.77
N LYS A 76 33.03 34.59 -23.58
CA LYS A 76 33.21 33.27 -22.95
C LYS A 76 32.71 33.26 -21.51
N ALA A 77 33.00 34.31 -20.74
CA ALA A 77 32.57 34.41 -19.34
C ALA A 77 31.04 34.48 -19.25
N THR A 78 30.40 35.30 -20.09
CA THR A 78 28.93 35.42 -20.14
C THR A 78 28.26 34.14 -20.59
N LEU A 79 28.80 33.45 -21.61
CA LEU A 79 28.30 32.16 -22.06
C LEU A 79 28.40 31.09 -20.96
N ASN A 80 29.54 31.01 -20.28
CA ASN A 80 29.71 30.07 -19.17
C ASN A 80 28.73 30.35 -18.02
N ALA A 81 28.45 31.61 -17.71
CA ALA A 81 27.44 31.98 -16.72
C ALA A 81 26.04 31.53 -17.16
N SER A 82 25.65 31.83 -18.41
CA SER A 82 24.36 31.42 -18.98
C SER A 82 24.19 29.90 -19.00
N VAL A 83 25.23 29.15 -19.38
CA VAL A 83 25.23 27.68 -19.35
C VAL A 83 25.15 27.17 -17.92
N GLY A 84 25.83 27.81 -16.97
CA GLY A 84 25.75 27.51 -15.56
C GLY A 84 24.33 27.66 -15.00
N ASP A 85 23.64 28.74 -15.37
CA ASP A 85 22.26 28.99 -14.95
C ASP A 85 21.28 27.99 -15.56
N LEU A 86 21.45 27.64 -16.84
CA LEU A 86 20.64 26.60 -17.49
C LEU A 86 20.84 25.22 -16.86
N LYS A 87 22.10 24.88 -16.51
CA LYS A 87 22.41 23.63 -15.79
C LYS A 87 21.72 23.59 -14.42
N ARG A 88 21.85 24.66 -13.62
CA ARG A 88 21.18 24.76 -12.32
C ARG A 88 19.67 24.57 -12.44
N LYS A 89 19.03 25.27 -13.38
CA LYS A 89 17.58 25.11 -13.64
C LYS A 89 17.22 23.68 -14.03
N THR A 90 18.06 23.01 -14.81
CA THR A 90 17.85 21.61 -15.20
C THR A 90 17.96 20.68 -14.00
N ASP A 91 18.95 20.90 -13.14
CA ASP A 91 19.15 20.12 -11.90
C ASP A 91 17.98 20.33 -10.92
N ASP A 92 17.50 21.58 -10.77
CA ASP A 92 16.34 21.91 -9.93
C ASP A 92 15.07 21.19 -10.43
N LEU A 93 14.82 21.20 -11.75
CA LEU A 93 13.70 20.50 -12.36
C LEU A 93 13.82 18.97 -12.23
N ALA A 94 15.04 18.43 -12.32
CA ALA A 94 15.27 17.00 -12.12
C ALA A 94 14.94 16.58 -10.68
N LEU A 95 15.33 17.38 -9.69
CA LEU A 95 14.98 17.17 -8.29
C LEU A 95 13.47 17.27 -8.05
N GLU A 96 12.81 18.27 -8.65
CA GLU A 96 11.35 18.40 -8.56
C GLU A 96 10.64 17.17 -9.16
N LEU A 97 11.10 16.69 -10.31
CA LEU A 97 10.57 15.51 -10.96
C LEU A 97 10.75 14.26 -10.08
N GLU A 98 11.92 14.06 -9.48
CA GLU A 98 12.15 12.95 -8.55
C GLU A 98 11.23 13.04 -7.32
N ASN A 99 11.07 14.24 -6.76
CA ASN A 99 10.16 14.47 -5.63
C ASN A 99 8.71 14.10 -6.00
N LYS A 100 8.23 14.50 -7.17
CA LYS A 100 6.89 14.18 -7.66
C LYS A 100 6.72 12.69 -7.97
N GLN A 101 7.73 12.03 -8.52
CA GLN A 101 7.70 10.58 -8.73
C GLN A 101 7.58 9.83 -7.41
N ARG A 102 8.33 10.23 -6.37
CA ARG A 102 8.22 9.64 -5.03
C ARG A 102 6.83 9.86 -4.42
N GLU A 103 6.25 11.05 -4.59
CA GLU A 103 4.89 11.37 -4.14
C GLU A 103 3.86 10.46 -4.81
N VAL A 104 3.92 10.30 -6.14
CA VAL A 104 3.03 9.42 -6.90
C VAL A 104 3.17 7.96 -6.44
N LEU A 105 4.39 7.46 -6.28
CA LEU A 105 4.63 6.10 -5.81
C LEU A 105 4.10 5.87 -4.38
N TYR A 106 4.27 6.85 -3.50
CA TYR A 106 3.72 6.79 -2.15
C TYR A 106 2.20 6.72 -2.15
N ILE A 107 1.54 7.62 -2.90
CA ILE A 107 0.08 7.64 -3.01
C ILE A 107 -0.45 6.34 -3.61
N GLN A 108 0.20 5.81 -4.66
CA GLN A 108 -0.20 4.54 -5.27
C GLN A 108 -0.11 3.39 -4.27
N LYS A 109 0.96 3.34 -3.47
CA LYS A 109 1.11 2.34 -2.41
C LYS A 109 0.03 2.46 -1.33
N GLU A 110 -0.35 3.68 -0.97
CA GLU A 110 -1.41 3.93 0.01
C GLU A 110 -2.79 3.51 -0.54
N ILE A 111 -3.07 3.80 -1.82
CA ILE A 111 -4.26 3.34 -2.54
C ILE A 111 -4.33 1.81 -2.53
N ASP A 112 -3.25 1.14 -2.94
CA ASP A 112 -3.16 -0.32 -2.95
C ASP A 112 -3.38 -0.91 -1.55
N THR A 113 -2.80 -0.28 -0.52
CA THR A 113 -2.96 -0.72 0.87
C THR A 113 -4.41 -0.59 1.31
N THR A 114 -5.07 0.52 0.98
CA THR A 114 -6.48 0.77 1.31
C THR A 114 -7.41 -0.16 0.55
N GLN A 115 -7.11 -0.48 -0.71
CA GLN A 115 -7.89 -1.41 -1.53
C GLN A 115 -7.78 -2.86 -1.02
N ARG A 116 -6.61 -3.27 -0.53
CA ARG A 116 -6.39 -4.61 0.05
C ARG A 116 -6.98 -4.77 1.44
N GLN A 117 -7.43 -3.69 2.09
CA GLN A 117 -8.10 -3.80 3.37
C GLN A 117 -9.46 -4.45 3.19
N GLU A 118 -9.48 -5.78 3.32
CA GLU A 118 -10.71 -6.54 3.42
C GLU A 118 -11.38 -6.24 4.76
N THR A 119 -12.58 -5.67 4.67
CA THR A 119 -13.44 -5.46 5.82
C THR A 119 -14.20 -6.76 6.15
N ILE A 120 -14.33 -7.06 7.43
CA ILE A 120 -14.91 -8.33 7.94
C ILE A 120 -16.26 -8.68 7.28
N TYR A 121 -17.10 -7.69 6.97
CA TYR A 121 -18.43 -7.94 6.38
C TYR A 121 -18.40 -8.58 4.99
N GLN A 122 -17.29 -8.52 4.26
CA GLN A 122 -17.17 -9.15 2.93
C GLN A 122 -17.07 -10.67 2.99
N THR A 123 -16.61 -11.22 4.13
CA THR A 123 -16.43 -12.67 4.33
C THR A 123 -17.57 -13.30 5.13
N ILE A 124 -18.54 -12.51 5.62
CA ILE A 124 -19.62 -13.05 6.44
C ILE A 124 -20.71 -13.64 5.55
N ASP A 125 -21.07 -14.90 5.81
CA ASP A 125 -22.23 -15.52 5.22
C ASP A 125 -23.51 -14.80 5.69
N LEU A 126 -24.24 -14.27 4.72
CA LEU A 126 -25.48 -13.50 4.91
C LEU A 126 -26.61 -14.21 4.16
N ILE A 127 -27.84 -14.04 4.66
CA ILE A 127 -29.05 -14.45 3.94
C ILE A 127 -29.05 -13.82 2.54
N PRO A 128 -29.30 -14.60 1.47
CA PRO A 128 -29.31 -14.09 0.11
C PRO A 128 -30.36 -12.99 -0.08
N GLU A 129 -30.16 -12.12 -1.06
CA GLU A 129 -30.99 -10.92 -1.24
C GLU A 129 -32.47 -11.24 -1.48
N GLN A 130 -32.74 -12.32 -2.21
CA GLN A 130 -34.10 -12.79 -2.50
C GLN A 130 -34.85 -13.15 -1.21
N GLU A 131 -34.24 -14.00 -0.37
CA GLU A 131 -34.82 -14.39 0.91
C GLU A 131 -34.97 -13.22 1.88
N PHE A 132 -34.04 -12.25 1.85
CA PHE A 132 -34.16 -11.03 2.65
C PHE A 132 -35.38 -10.18 2.21
N LEU A 133 -35.59 -10.00 0.91
CA LEU A 133 -36.71 -9.24 0.38
C LEU A 133 -38.06 -9.89 0.67
N GLU A 134 -38.11 -11.21 0.83
CA GLU A 134 -39.32 -11.94 1.19
C GLU A 134 -39.57 -11.94 2.70
N THR A 135 -38.54 -12.25 3.50
CA THR A 135 -38.68 -12.57 4.93
C THR A 135 -38.58 -11.33 5.83
N ALA A 136 -37.87 -10.28 5.40
CA ALA A 136 -37.65 -9.13 6.26
C ALA A 136 -38.94 -8.31 6.50
N PRO A 137 -39.17 -7.80 7.72
CA PRO A 137 -40.24 -6.84 7.98
C PRO A 137 -40.03 -5.51 7.23
N ASP A 138 -41.12 -4.80 6.94
CA ASP A 138 -41.08 -3.54 6.20
C ASP A 138 -40.21 -2.46 6.86
N ASP A 139 -40.08 -2.48 8.19
CA ASP A 139 -39.17 -1.61 8.96
C ASP A 139 -37.71 -1.68 8.49
N PHE A 140 -37.27 -2.86 8.01
CA PHE A 140 -35.91 -3.06 7.50
C PHE A 140 -35.81 -2.79 5.99
N LYS A 141 -36.94 -2.66 5.29
CA LYS A 141 -37.00 -2.46 3.84
C LYS A 141 -37.12 -1.00 3.39
N GLN A 142 -37.29 -0.08 4.33
CA GLN A 142 -37.62 1.33 4.02
C GLN A 142 -36.50 2.09 3.28
N ASP A 143 -35.24 1.69 3.44
CA ASP A 143 -34.08 2.49 3.00
C ASP A 143 -33.14 1.68 2.09
N ILE A 144 -33.68 0.96 1.09
CA ILE A 144 -32.92 0.05 0.20
C ILE A 144 -32.35 0.74 -1.06
N THR A 145 -32.54 2.05 -1.24
CA THR A 145 -32.29 2.76 -2.52
C THR A 145 -30.87 2.60 -3.10
N THR A 146 -29.85 2.39 -2.28
CA THR A 146 -28.45 2.20 -2.75
C THR A 146 -27.93 0.84 -2.30
N PRO A 147 -26.99 0.21 -3.06
CA PRO A 147 -26.46 -1.11 -2.70
C PRO A 147 -25.82 -1.13 -1.30
N HIS A 148 -25.16 -0.04 -0.90
CA HIS A 148 -24.61 0.11 0.44
C HIS A 148 -25.71 0.11 1.51
N LYS A 149 -26.80 0.85 1.30
CA LYS A 149 -27.90 0.88 2.25
C LYS A 149 -28.65 -0.46 2.31
N LEU A 150 -28.84 -1.13 1.16
CA LEU A 150 -29.34 -2.51 1.11
C LEU A 150 -28.50 -3.44 2.00
N MET A 151 -27.17 -3.38 1.87
CA MET A 151 -26.25 -4.18 2.69
C MET A 151 -26.39 -3.87 4.18
N LEU A 152 -26.50 -2.59 4.56
CA LEU A 152 -26.72 -2.21 5.96
C LEU A 152 -28.04 -2.72 6.51
N SER A 153 -29.13 -2.64 5.73
CA SER A 153 -30.43 -3.19 6.12
C SER A 153 -30.39 -4.70 6.29
N ARG A 154 -29.71 -5.41 5.37
CA ARG A 154 -29.47 -6.86 5.47
C ARG A 154 -28.70 -7.22 6.75
N LEU A 155 -27.61 -6.53 7.04
CA LEU A 155 -26.81 -6.75 8.25
C LEU A 155 -27.62 -6.52 9.53
N ARG A 156 -28.43 -5.45 9.59
CA ARG A 156 -29.28 -5.14 10.75
C ARG A 156 -30.33 -6.23 10.98
N TYR A 157 -30.95 -6.72 9.90
CA TYR A 157 -31.90 -7.81 9.97
C TYR A 157 -31.26 -9.10 10.46
N GLU A 158 -30.09 -9.45 9.92
CA GLU A 158 -29.33 -10.64 10.32
C GLU A 158 -28.94 -10.61 11.80
N ILE A 159 -28.49 -9.46 12.31
CA ILE A 159 -28.17 -9.28 13.73
C ILE A 159 -29.41 -9.61 14.58
N LYS A 160 -30.57 -9.02 14.23
CA LYS A 160 -31.82 -9.27 14.94
C LYS A 160 -32.21 -10.75 14.90
N GLN A 161 -32.04 -11.42 13.76
CA GLN A 161 -32.33 -12.85 13.64
C GLN A 161 -31.39 -13.71 14.49
N ARG A 162 -30.09 -13.42 14.47
CA ARG A 162 -29.10 -14.13 15.29
C ARG A 162 -29.35 -13.92 16.78
N ASP A 163 -29.73 -12.73 17.21
CA ASP A 163 -30.08 -12.45 18.61
C ASP A 163 -31.30 -13.26 19.05
N LEU A 164 -32.34 -13.32 18.20
CA LEU A 164 -33.53 -14.14 18.45
C LEU A 164 -33.18 -15.64 18.54
N GLN A 165 -32.34 -16.13 17.63
CA GLN A 165 -31.88 -17.53 17.64
C GLN A 165 -31.03 -17.85 18.87
N ILE A 166 -30.14 -16.95 19.27
CA ILE A 166 -29.34 -17.10 20.50
C ILE A 166 -30.26 -17.22 21.71
N GLU A 167 -31.27 -16.36 21.82
CA GLU A 167 -32.19 -16.39 22.95
C GLU A 167 -33.07 -17.65 22.96
N ALA A 168 -33.59 -18.05 21.80
CA ALA A 168 -34.32 -19.31 21.65
C ALA A 168 -33.43 -20.53 22.00
N ASN A 169 -32.16 -20.52 21.61
CA ASN A 169 -31.21 -21.59 21.93
C ASN A 169 -30.91 -21.64 23.43
N LYS A 170 -30.74 -20.49 24.10
CA LYS A 170 -30.60 -20.43 25.56
C LYS A 170 -31.83 -21.02 26.26
N GLN A 171 -33.04 -20.67 25.81
CA GLN A 171 -34.27 -21.21 26.38
C GLN A 171 -34.36 -22.73 26.16
N ALA A 172 -34.07 -23.22 24.96
CA ALA A 172 -34.05 -24.65 24.63
C ALA A 172 -32.99 -25.43 25.43
N LYS A 173 -31.80 -24.84 25.64
CA LYS A 173 -30.76 -25.43 26.51
C LYS A 173 -31.24 -25.51 27.96
N ALA A 174 -31.87 -24.45 28.47
CA ALA A 174 -32.40 -24.43 29.83
C ALA A 174 -33.52 -25.47 30.04
N THR A 175 -34.43 -25.65 29.07
CA THR A 175 -35.47 -26.69 29.14
C THR A 175 -34.89 -28.10 29.04
N ARG A 176 -33.93 -28.32 28.12
CA ARG A 176 -33.17 -29.57 28.01
C ARG A 176 -32.51 -29.93 29.34
N ASP A 177 -31.84 -28.98 29.99
CA ASP A 177 -31.10 -29.24 31.23
C ASP A 177 -32.04 -29.54 32.41
N LYS A 178 -33.19 -28.84 32.49
CA LYS A 178 -34.27 -29.17 33.43
C LYS A 178 -34.80 -30.59 33.23
N LEU A 179 -35.07 -30.98 31.99
CA LEU A 179 -35.53 -32.35 31.66
C LEU A 179 -34.47 -33.40 31.98
N ARG A 180 -33.19 -33.14 31.67
CA ARG A 180 -32.07 -34.02 32.04
C ARG A 180 -31.95 -34.19 33.56
N GLN A 181 -32.13 -33.11 34.33
CA GLN A 181 -32.14 -33.20 35.79
C GLN A 181 -33.34 -33.99 36.32
N ALA A 182 -34.54 -33.77 35.76
CA ALA A 182 -35.74 -34.52 36.13
C ALA A 182 -35.59 -36.03 35.80
N LYS A 183 -35.02 -36.36 34.64
CA LYS A 183 -34.70 -37.74 34.25
C LYS A 183 -33.73 -38.38 35.24
N ARG A 184 -32.62 -37.72 35.59
CA ARG A 184 -31.65 -38.20 36.61
C ARG A 184 -32.32 -38.48 37.95
N LYS A 185 -33.10 -37.53 38.47
CA LYS A 185 -33.86 -37.72 39.73
C LYS A 185 -34.86 -38.89 39.65
N ARG A 186 -35.46 -39.15 38.49
CA ARG A 186 -36.38 -40.28 38.31
C ARG A 186 -35.64 -41.62 38.26
N ILE A 187 -34.49 -41.67 37.60
CA ILE A 187 -33.61 -42.85 37.59
C ILE A 187 -33.13 -43.17 39.01
N GLU A 188 -32.61 -42.20 39.75
CA GLU A 188 -32.19 -42.39 41.15
C GLU A 188 -33.34 -42.90 42.05
N LYS A 189 -34.57 -42.45 41.81
CA LYS A 189 -35.75 -42.96 42.52
C LYS A 189 -36.07 -44.40 42.13
N LEU A 190 -35.99 -44.74 40.85
CA LEU A 190 -36.22 -46.11 40.36
C LEU A 190 -35.17 -47.07 40.92
N GLU A 191 -33.88 -46.69 40.91
CA GLU A 191 -32.79 -47.47 41.50
C GLU A 191 -33.01 -47.71 43.01
N LYS A 192 -33.51 -46.71 43.75
CA LYS A 192 -33.87 -46.89 45.17
C LYS A 192 -35.01 -47.89 45.35
N ILE A 193 -36.06 -47.81 44.53
CA ILE A 193 -37.19 -48.75 44.58
C ILE A 193 -36.72 -50.16 44.22
N ASP A 194 -35.92 -50.31 43.18
CA ASP A 194 -35.36 -51.59 42.75
C ASP A 194 -34.49 -52.21 43.87
N GLY A 195 -33.63 -51.40 44.50
CA GLY A 195 -32.85 -51.84 45.66
C GLY A 195 -33.71 -52.29 46.84
N HIS A 196 -34.81 -51.60 47.15
CA HIS A 196 -35.76 -52.03 48.17
C HIS A 196 -36.45 -53.35 47.80
N LEU A 197 -36.92 -53.49 46.56
CA LEU A 197 -37.58 -54.71 46.07
C LEU A 197 -36.63 -55.90 46.11
N GLN A 198 -35.39 -55.75 45.65
CA GLN A 198 -34.37 -56.79 45.79
C GLN A 198 -34.12 -57.16 47.26
N GLY A 199 -34.14 -56.18 48.16
CA GLY A 199 -34.09 -56.40 49.60
C GLY A 199 -35.27 -57.23 50.12
N TYR A 200 -36.51 -56.88 49.75
CA TYR A 200 -37.71 -57.62 50.12
C TYR A 200 -37.73 -59.04 49.54
N ILE A 201 -37.30 -59.22 48.30
CA ILE A 201 -37.18 -60.54 47.68
C ILE A 201 -36.21 -61.38 48.50
N LYS A 202 -35.02 -60.87 48.84
CA LYS A 202 -34.04 -61.58 49.68
C LYS A 202 -34.61 -61.98 51.04
N THR A 203 -35.33 -61.10 51.73
CA THR A 203 -35.93 -61.42 53.04
C THR A 203 -37.06 -62.43 52.91
N MET A 204 -37.92 -62.31 51.89
CA MET A 204 -38.99 -63.27 51.62
C MET A 204 -38.46 -64.64 51.20
N THR A 205 -37.41 -64.72 50.39
CA THR A 205 -36.74 -65.98 50.05
C THR A 205 -36.14 -66.62 51.30
N LEU A 206 -35.53 -65.83 52.19
CA LEU A 206 -34.98 -66.33 53.46
C LEU A 206 -36.09 -66.87 54.38
N LEU A 207 -37.21 -66.14 54.51
CA LEU A 207 -38.38 -66.57 55.27
C LEU A 207 -39.04 -67.81 54.65
N GLY A 208 -39.27 -67.84 53.35
CA GLY A 208 -39.83 -68.99 52.63
C GLY A 208 -39.00 -70.26 52.85
N ARG A 209 -37.67 -70.12 52.86
CA ARG A 209 -36.73 -71.20 53.21
C ARG A 209 -36.89 -71.67 54.66
N SER A 210 -37.18 -70.77 55.61
CA SER A 210 -37.46 -71.14 57.01
C SER A 210 -38.86 -71.75 57.23
N PHE A 211 -39.84 -71.42 56.38
CA PHE A 211 -41.22 -71.93 56.46
C PHE A 211 -41.49 -73.14 55.55
N GLY A 212 -40.46 -73.67 54.87
CA GLY A 212 -40.58 -74.87 54.01
C GLY A 212 -41.36 -74.65 52.71
N ILE A 213 -41.66 -73.40 52.35
CA ILE A 213 -42.33 -73.04 51.10
C ILE A 213 -41.23 -72.81 50.06
N ALA A 214 -40.91 -73.84 49.29
CA ALA A 214 -39.97 -73.73 48.19
C ALA A 214 -40.62 -72.94 47.04
N SER A 215 -40.23 -71.68 46.85
CA SER A 215 -40.34 -71.04 45.53
C SER A 215 -38.97 -71.08 44.87
N ASP A 216 -38.77 -72.05 44.00
CA ASP A 216 -37.68 -71.99 43.03
C ASP A 216 -38.11 -70.99 41.94
N HIS A 217 -37.65 -69.75 42.08
CA HIS A 217 -37.52 -68.87 40.93
C HIS A 217 -36.06 -68.91 40.52
N SER A 218 -35.85 -69.84 39.61
CA SER A 218 -34.78 -69.88 38.63
C SER A 218 -34.39 -68.46 38.22
N LYS A 219 -33.09 -68.21 38.36
CA LYS A 219 -32.32 -67.31 37.51
C LYS A 219 -32.92 -67.26 36.11
N ASP A 220 -33.25 -66.07 35.63
CA ASP A 220 -33.05 -65.65 34.25
C ASP A 220 -33.54 -64.21 34.10
N SER A 221 -32.61 -63.27 34.22
CA SER A 221 -32.51 -62.05 33.39
C SER A 221 -31.48 -61.11 34.00
N GLU A 222 -30.20 -61.51 33.98
CA GLU A 222 -29.12 -60.53 33.80
C GLU A 222 -29.13 -60.08 32.33
N GLU A 223 -30.16 -59.34 31.93
CA GLU A 223 -29.99 -58.35 30.87
C GLU A 223 -29.92 -57.01 31.57
N GLY A 224 -28.72 -56.72 32.07
CA GLY A 224 -28.28 -55.35 32.10
C GLY A 224 -28.30 -54.86 30.66
N THR A 225 -29.42 -54.27 30.23
CA THR A 225 -29.41 -53.27 29.17
C THR A 225 -28.43 -52.21 29.65
N LYS A 226 -27.19 -52.37 29.22
CA LYS A 226 -26.21 -51.32 29.03
C LYS A 226 -26.97 -50.27 28.22
N GLY A 227 -27.62 -49.35 28.92
CA GLY A 227 -28.00 -48.08 28.33
C GLY A 227 -26.67 -47.51 27.87
N THR A 228 -26.38 -47.70 26.59
CA THR A 228 -25.38 -46.93 25.89
C THR A 228 -25.68 -45.49 26.26
N ALA A 229 -24.85 -44.97 27.17
CA ALA A 229 -24.51 -43.57 27.13
C ALA A 229 -23.89 -43.37 25.76
N GLU A 230 -24.74 -43.17 24.75
CA GLU A 230 -24.40 -42.26 23.68
C GLU A 230 -24.22 -40.91 24.37
N ASP A 231 -23.02 -40.72 24.92
CA ASP A 231 -22.33 -39.46 24.83
C ASP A 231 -22.31 -39.15 23.34
N GLY A 232 -23.38 -38.49 22.89
CA GLY A 232 -23.36 -37.72 21.66
C GLY A 232 -22.21 -36.74 21.82
N GLU A 233 -21.08 -37.12 21.24
CA GLU A 233 -19.86 -36.37 21.15
C GLU A 233 -20.24 -34.95 20.73
N GLU A 234 -19.97 -34.03 21.65
CA GLU A 234 -20.15 -32.61 21.47
C GLU A 234 -19.40 -32.21 20.18
N PRO A 235 -20.06 -31.62 19.16
CA PRO A 235 -19.31 -30.98 18.09
C PRO A 235 -18.54 -29.86 18.77
N LYS A 236 -17.23 -30.08 18.92
CA LYS A 236 -16.27 -29.09 19.42
C LYS A 236 -16.62 -27.76 18.79
N GLU A 237 -16.98 -26.78 19.61
CA GLU A 237 -17.15 -25.39 19.15
C GLU A 237 -15.95 -25.05 18.26
N PRO A 238 -16.15 -24.51 17.05
CA PRO A 238 -15.04 -24.04 16.24
C PRO A 238 -14.27 -23.05 17.12
N LYS A 239 -12.98 -23.34 17.33
CA LYS A 239 -12.05 -22.48 18.05
C LYS A 239 -12.34 -21.05 17.63
N ARG A 240 -12.83 -20.22 18.57
CA ARG A 240 -12.88 -18.77 18.37
C ARG A 240 -11.49 -18.36 17.90
N VAL A 241 -11.39 -18.00 16.61
CA VAL A 241 -10.21 -17.36 16.07
C VAL A 241 -9.98 -16.17 17.00
N ARG A 242 -8.87 -16.24 17.74
CA ARG A 242 -8.40 -15.15 18.56
C ARG A 242 -8.19 -14.02 17.58
N VAL A 243 -9.08 -13.04 17.59
CA VAL A 243 -8.89 -11.78 16.87
C VAL A 243 -7.57 -11.24 17.41
N ILE A 244 -6.51 -11.43 16.62
CA ILE A 244 -5.25 -10.73 16.83
C ILE A 244 -5.63 -9.29 16.53
N ARG A 245 -5.94 -8.55 17.60
CA ARG A 245 -6.03 -7.10 17.58
C ARG A 245 -4.69 -6.66 17.02
N GLY A 246 -4.70 -6.19 15.77
CA GLY A 246 -3.51 -5.72 15.09
C GLY A 246 -2.78 -4.78 16.03
N GLU A 247 -1.59 -5.20 16.45
CA GLU A 247 -0.63 -4.31 17.06
C GLU A 247 -0.37 -3.24 16.01
N SER A 248 -0.91 -2.05 16.24
CA SER A 248 -0.56 -0.86 15.50
C SER A 248 0.93 -0.66 15.70
N SER A 249 1.70 -1.12 14.72
CA SER A 249 3.14 -0.96 14.65
C SER A 249 3.47 0.51 14.80
N SER A 250 4.18 0.77 15.87
CA SER A 250 4.78 2.04 16.21
C SER A 250 5.82 2.41 15.16
N ARG A 251 5.80 3.69 14.76
CA ARG A 251 6.92 4.45 14.18
C ARG A 251 7.41 4.03 12.79
N MET A 252 7.04 4.83 11.79
CA MET A 252 8.00 5.30 10.80
C MET A 252 7.95 6.81 10.77
N GLY A 253 9.11 7.42 11.02
CA GLY A 253 9.27 8.84 11.23
C GLY A 253 8.83 9.67 10.03
N SER A 254 8.29 10.85 10.34
CA SER A 254 8.05 11.91 9.37
C SER A 254 9.33 12.19 8.56
N PRO A 255 9.26 12.23 7.22
CA PRO A 255 10.32 12.85 6.43
C PRO A 255 10.42 14.32 6.85
N ARG A 256 11.59 14.75 7.33
CA ARG A 256 11.90 16.18 7.39
C ARG A 256 11.86 16.70 5.96
N ILE A 257 10.96 17.66 5.74
CA ILE A 257 11.05 18.65 4.66
C ILE A 257 12.39 19.38 4.81
#